data_AF-A0A1I0MC59-F1
#
_entry.id   AF-A0A1I0MC59-F1
#
_cell.length_a   1.000
_cell.length_b   1.000
_cell.length_c   1.000
_cell.angle_alpha   90.00
_cell.angle_beta   90.00
_cell.angle_gamma   90.00
#
_symmetry.space_group_name_H-M   'P 1'
#
loop_
_entity.id
_entity.type
_entity.pdbx_description
1 polymer ?
#
loop_
_entity_poly.entity_id
_entity_poly.type
_entity_poly.pdbx_seq_one_letter_code
_entity_poly.pdbx_strand_id
1 'polypeptide(L)'
;MRKRLSAIAITILMIVMLIGNTVSANSPMPIWAYFKVKGLPEDTEWVFEILVEPDETRGNLSPEYLESRKESLKDSYGEVFERSEEAFDEYAQEHDLSRTYLQTYCLNTNKTKPNEFRYDELPIAFGSRYLIALYLPATDELCVSEMFEHKRSIENYFIIDCSDIESGSLNVYSPNPNQYRVVSIATRLIFTVVVETLIAFLFFDVRDKKFLAYIALINLVSNLNFNLLFNRGSLLGLHLFAELALGMLVTIGEVFVIVVESVLFQAYSGNGFKDKGQAWRFSIAANIVSAIGGLIFFFYFDSLIW
;
A
#
# COMPACT_ATOMS: atom_id res chain seq x y z
N MET A 1 -43.89 9.37 0.14
CA MET A 1 -43.26 9.61 1.46
C MET A 1 -42.45 8.40 1.95
N ARG A 2 -43.03 7.20 2.09
CA ARG A 2 -42.33 5.99 2.57
C ARG A 2 -40.99 5.68 1.84
N LYS A 3 -40.97 5.69 0.49
CA LYS A 3 -39.75 5.41 -0.29
C LYS A 3 -38.62 6.43 -0.05
N ARG A 4 -38.96 7.71 0.13
CA ARG A 4 -37.99 8.76 0.45
C ARG A 4 -37.42 8.60 1.86
N LEU A 5 -38.26 8.23 2.83
CA LEU A 5 -37.83 7.93 4.20
C LEU A 5 -36.89 6.71 4.23
N SER A 6 -37.18 5.67 3.44
CA SER A 6 -36.29 4.50 3.31
C SER A 6 -34.94 4.87 2.70
N ALA A 7 -34.90 5.70 1.65
CA ALA A 7 -33.64 6.15 1.05
C ALA A 7 -32.79 6.97 2.03
N ILE A 8 -33.44 7.87 2.78
CA ILE A 8 -32.78 8.66 3.82
C ILE A 8 -32.24 7.73 4.93
N ALA A 9 -33.01 6.74 5.38
CA ALA A 9 -32.57 5.79 6.40
C ALA A 9 -31.38 4.94 5.93
N ILE A 10 -31.38 4.48 4.68
CA ILE A 10 -30.23 3.74 4.09
C ILE A 10 -29.00 4.65 4.01
N THR A 11 -29.18 5.90 3.58
CA THR A 11 -28.07 6.88 3.51
C THR A 11 -27.49 7.15 4.91
N ILE A 12 -28.35 7.34 5.92
CA ILE A 12 -27.92 7.50 7.32
C ILE A 12 -27.20 6.25 7.81
N LEU A 13 -27.71 5.05 7.50
CA LEU A 13 -27.05 3.80 7.88
C LEU A 13 -25.64 3.69 7.26
N MET A 14 -25.48 4.05 5.99
CA MET A 14 -24.17 4.11 5.33
C MET A 14 -23.24 5.12 6.01
N ILE A 15 -23.76 6.26 6.45
CA ILE A 15 -22.98 7.27 7.19
C ILE A 15 -22.59 6.74 8.59
N VAL A 16 -23.49 6.04 9.28
CA VAL A 16 -23.21 5.46 10.61
C VAL A 16 -22.15 4.36 10.53
N MET A 17 -22.15 3.56 9.46
CA MET A 17 -21.10 2.55 9.22
C MET A 17 -19.69 3.17 9.08
N LEU A 18 -19.57 4.43 8.66
CA LEU A 18 -18.29 5.16 8.62
C LEU A 18 -17.75 5.44 10.03
N ILE A 19 -18.64 5.72 11.00
CA ILE A 19 -18.28 6.19 12.36
C ILE A 19 -17.90 5.01 13.28
N GLY A 20 -18.54 3.86 13.12
CA GLY A 20 -18.50 2.76 14.10
C GLY A 20 -17.27 1.87 14.13
N ASN A 21 -16.13 2.27 13.57
CA ASN A 21 -15.05 1.33 13.27
C ASN A 21 -13.67 1.83 13.73
N THR A 22 -13.43 1.77 15.04
CA THR A 22 -12.09 1.76 15.62
C THR A 22 -11.58 0.32 15.64
N VAL A 23 -10.71 -0.05 14.70
CA VAL A 23 -10.01 -1.35 14.74
C VAL A 23 -9.11 -1.35 15.97
N SER A 24 -9.27 -2.32 16.88
CA SER A 24 -8.43 -2.42 18.07
C SER A 24 -7.00 -2.74 17.68
N ALA A 25 -6.05 -1.95 18.17
CA ALA A 25 -4.63 -2.00 17.82
C ALA A 25 -3.85 -3.20 18.42
N ASN A 26 -4.46 -4.37 18.60
CA ASN A 26 -3.83 -5.49 19.34
C ASN A 26 -3.58 -6.77 18.54
N SER A 27 -3.91 -6.82 17.25
CA SER A 27 -3.56 -7.98 16.41
C SER A 27 -2.10 -7.90 15.92
N PRO A 28 -1.36 -9.02 15.87
CA PRO A 28 -0.10 -9.10 15.15
C PRO A 28 -0.43 -8.87 13.67
N MET A 29 -0.13 -7.69 13.17
CA MET A 29 -0.28 -7.38 11.75
C MET A 29 1.03 -7.67 11.05
N PRO A 30 1.00 -8.30 9.87
CA PRO A 30 2.20 -8.37 9.03
C PRO A 30 2.68 -6.95 8.76
N ILE A 31 3.96 -6.70 9.02
CA ILE A 31 4.62 -5.42 8.77
C ILE A 31 5.47 -5.64 7.53
N TRP A 32 4.91 -5.26 6.37
CA TRP A 32 5.67 -5.32 5.12
C TRP A 32 6.68 -4.19 5.09
N ALA A 33 7.90 -4.50 4.69
CA ALA A 33 8.93 -3.49 4.45
C ALA A 33 9.44 -3.62 3.02
N TYR A 34 9.27 -2.53 2.29
CA TYR A 34 9.64 -2.39 0.89
C TYR A 34 10.86 -1.49 0.79
N PHE A 35 11.86 -1.94 0.04
CA PHE A 35 13.10 -1.23 -0.15
C PHE A 35 13.34 -1.00 -1.63
N LYS A 36 13.73 0.23 -1.97
CA LYS A 36 14.16 0.60 -3.33
C LYS A 36 15.52 1.26 -3.27
N VAL A 37 16.49 0.70 -3.98
CA VAL A 37 17.84 1.28 -4.15
C VAL A 37 17.84 2.16 -5.39
N LYS A 38 18.36 3.39 -5.29
CA LYS A 38 18.44 4.36 -6.39
C LYS A 38 19.82 5.00 -6.41
N GLY A 39 20.31 5.40 -7.57
CA GLY A 39 21.57 6.15 -7.71
C GLY A 39 22.78 5.26 -7.97
N LEU A 40 22.60 3.94 -7.97
CA LEU A 40 23.58 2.99 -8.47
C LEU A 40 23.33 2.67 -9.95
N PRO A 41 24.39 2.46 -10.75
CA PRO A 41 24.28 1.81 -12.06
C PRO A 41 23.54 0.47 -11.99
N GLU A 42 22.80 0.11 -13.04
CA GLU A 42 21.93 -1.10 -13.08
C GLU A 42 22.68 -2.41 -12.86
N ASP A 43 23.98 -2.45 -13.15
CA ASP A 43 24.88 -3.59 -13.05
C ASP A 43 25.71 -3.60 -11.76
N THR A 44 25.48 -2.65 -10.85
CA THR A 44 26.23 -2.58 -9.59
C THR A 44 25.76 -3.66 -8.62
N GLU A 45 26.70 -4.48 -8.16
CA GLU A 45 26.46 -5.44 -7.10
C GLU A 45 26.39 -4.75 -5.73
N TRP A 46 25.43 -5.15 -4.90
CA TRP A 46 25.27 -4.65 -3.55
C TRP A 46 24.67 -5.71 -2.61
N VAL A 47 25.02 -5.61 -1.33
CA VAL A 47 24.50 -6.44 -0.24
C VAL A 47 23.86 -5.54 0.80
N PHE A 48 22.61 -5.81 1.15
CA PHE A 48 21.84 -5.05 2.12
C PHE A 48 21.69 -5.81 3.43
N GLU A 49 21.81 -5.11 4.55
CA GLU A 49 21.48 -5.62 5.88
C GLU A 49 20.85 -4.54 6.79
N ILE A 50 20.09 -4.98 7.79
CA ILE A 50 19.58 -4.13 8.87
C ILE A 50 20.34 -4.43 10.16
N LEU A 51 20.88 -3.38 10.78
CA LEU A 51 21.52 -3.43 12.09
C LEU A 51 20.60 -2.76 13.12
N VAL A 52 20.48 -3.34 14.31
CA VAL A 52 19.49 -2.95 15.34
C VAL A 52 20.21 -2.74 16.67
N GLU A 53 19.68 -1.89 17.56
CA GLU A 53 20.19 -1.83 18.94
C GLU A 53 20.08 -3.22 19.63
N PRO A 54 20.96 -3.53 20.60
CA PRO A 54 20.92 -4.80 21.32
C PRO A 54 19.57 -5.06 22.01
N ASP A 55 19.20 -6.34 22.14
CA ASP A 55 17.94 -6.80 22.77
C ASP A 55 16.63 -6.39 22.07
N GLU A 56 16.73 -5.77 20.90
CA GLU A 56 15.59 -5.20 20.16
C GLU A 56 15.17 -5.99 18.90
N THR A 57 15.84 -7.10 18.60
CA THR A 57 15.43 -8.00 17.52
C THR A 57 14.15 -8.75 17.87
N ARG A 58 13.11 -8.65 17.02
CA ARG A 58 11.90 -9.46 17.16
C ARG A 58 12.06 -10.77 16.40
N GLY A 59 11.78 -11.85 17.10
CA GLY A 59 11.82 -13.19 16.52
C GLY A 59 13.23 -13.74 16.64
N ASN A 60 13.42 -14.65 17.59
CA ASN A 60 14.54 -15.58 17.52
C ASN A 60 14.29 -16.45 16.29
N LEU A 61 14.77 -16.01 15.11
CA LEU A 61 15.09 -16.95 14.06
C LEU A 61 15.95 -18.03 14.74
N SER A 62 15.54 -19.29 14.61
CA SER A 62 16.25 -20.35 15.32
C SER A 62 17.72 -20.30 14.88
N PRO A 63 18.69 -20.53 15.79
CA PRO A 63 20.10 -20.60 15.40
C PRO A 63 20.31 -21.54 14.21
N GLU A 64 19.56 -22.65 14.16
CA GLU A 64 19.55 -23.59 13.04
C GLU A 64 19.09 -22.97 11.72
N TYR A 65 18.06 -22.12 11.71
CA TYR A 65 17.62 -21.42 10.50
C TYR A 65 18.68 -20.41 10.03
N LEU A 66 19.28 -19.67 10.97
CA LEU A 66 20.33 -18.70 10.65
C LEU A 66 21.56 -19.38 10.06
N GLU A 67 22.04 -20.47 10.66
CA GLU A 67 23.18 -21.23 10.15
C GLU A 67 22.88 -21.84 8.78
N SER A 68 21.72 -22.47 8.62
CA SER A 68 21.30 -23.03 7.31
C SER A 68 21.22 -21.94 6.23
N ARG A 69 20.73 -20.75 6.58
CA ARG A 69 20.66 -19.63 5.64
C ARG A 69 22.05 -19.07 5.31
N LYS A 70 22.94 -18.94 6.29
CA LYS A 70 24.33 -18.52 6.08
C LYS A 70 25.05 -19.49 5.14
N GLU A 71 24.92 -20.80 5.37
CA GLU A 71 25.52 -21.82 4.49
C GLU A 71 24.97 -21.70 3.06
N SER A 72 23.65 -21.57 2.91
CA SER A 72 23.04 -21.37 1.58
C SER A 72 23.50 -20.09 0.88
N LEU A 73 23.67 -18.98 1.61
CA LEU A 73 24.16 -17.72 1.03
C LEU A 73 25.63 -17.81 0.67
N LYS A 74 26.45 -18.43 1.54
CA LYS A 74 27.86 -18.71 1.28
C LYS A 74 28.06 -19.54 0.01
N ASP A 75 27.28 -20.61 -0.16
CA ASP A 75 27.32 -21.45 -1.36
C ASP A 75 26.94 -20.68 -2.63
N SER A 76 26.05 -19.69 -2.50
CA SER A 76 25.53 -18.93 -3.64
C SER A 76 26.43 -17.76 -4.05
N TYR A 77 27.06 -17.08 -3.08
CA TYR A 77 27.76 -15.81 -3.29
C TYR A 77 29.26 -15.85 -2.96
N GLY A 78 29.74 -16.94 -2.35
CA GLY A 78 31.16 -17.20 -2.11
C GLY A 78 31.87 -16.06 -1.39
N GLU A 79 32.94 -15.55 -2.00
CA GLU A 79 33.79 -14.49 -1.46
C GLU A 79 33.02 -13.19 -1.16
N VAL A 80 31.99 -12.87 -1.95
CA VAL A 80 31.16 -11.67 -1.72
C VAL A 80 30.41 -11.79 -0.40
N PHE A 81 29.90 -12.98 -0.07
CA PHE A 81 29.25 -13.23 1.21
C PHE A 81 30.23 -13.06 2.37
N GLU A 82 31.42 -13.68 2.28
CA GLU A 82 32.43 -13.62 3.34
C GLU A 82 32.87 -12.18 3.62
N ARG A 83 33.18 -11.40 2.57
CA ARG A 83 33.59 -9.99 2.72
C ARG A 83 32.46 -9.13 3.31
N SER A 84 31.22 -9.35 2.88
CA SER A 84 30.08 -8.59 3.43
C SER A 84 29.80 -8.94 4.89
N GLU A 85 29.89 -10.21 5.29
CA GLU A 85 29.75 -10.62 6.69
C GLU A 85 30.80 -9.95 7.58
N GLU A 86 32.06 -9.93 7.14
CA GLU A 86 33.16 -9.28 7.86
C GLU A 86 32.88 -7.78 8.04
N ALA A 87 32.51 -7.07 6.96
CA ALA A 87 32.22 -5.65 7.02
C ALA A 87 31.04 -5.33 7.97
N PHE A 88 29.96 -6.11 7.92
CA PHE A 88 28.82 -5.90 8.82
C PHE A 88 29.13 -6.25 10.27
N ASP A 89 29.90 -7.32 10.53
CA ASP A 89 30.32 -7.71 11.88
C ASP A 89 31.25 -6.67 12.51
N GLU A 90 32.23 -6.16 11.76
CA GLU A 90 33.16 -5.12 12.24
C GLU A 90 32.40 -3.86 12.65
N TYR A 91 31.52 -3.36 11.77
CA TYR A 91 30.72 -2.18 12.06
C TYR A 91 29.75 -2.39 13.23
N ALA A 92 29.09 -3.55 13.29
CA ALA A 92 28.17 -3.87 14.37
C ALA A 92 28.90 -3.92 15.74
N GLN A 93 30.11 -4.49 15.78
CA GLN A 93 30.91 -4.54 17.00
C GLN A 93 31.44 -3.17 17.42
N GLU A 94 31.91 -2.36 16.48
CA GLU A 94 32.41 -1.00 16.76
C GLU A 94 31.32 -0.11 17.36
N HIS A 95 30.08 -0.28 16.90
CA HIS A 95 28.95 0.57 17.29
C HIS A 95 27.98 -0.05 18.30
N ASP A 96 28.31 -1.20 18.89
CA ASP A 96 27.48 -1.93 19.86
C ASP A 96 26.06 -2.21 19.31
N LEU A 97 26.00 -2.73 18.08
CA LEU A 97 24.76 -3.08 17.38
C LEU A 97 24.64 -4.60 17.20
N SER A 98 23.42 -5.06 17.01
CA SER A 98 23.07 -6.43 16.67
C SER A 98 22.68 -6.56 15.21
N ARG A 99 23.09 -7.67 14.59
CA ARG A 99 22.75 -8.03 13.21
C ARG A 99 21.41 -8.75 13.13
N THR A 100 20.64 -8.46 12.08
CA THR A 100 19.40 -9.20 11.79
C THR A 100 19.63 -10.46 10.97
N TYR A 101 20.79 -10.58 10.31
CA TYR A 101 21.13 -11.67 9.39
C TYR A 101 20.11 -11.86 8.25
N LEU A 102 19.36 -10.80 7.93
CA LEU A 102 18.47 -10.74 6.77
C LEU A 102 19.21 -10.18 5.56
N GLN A 103 20.38 -10.71 5.22
CA GLN A 103 21.09 -10.22 4.06
C GLN A 103 20.26 -10.42 2.78
N THR A 104 20.16 -9.35 2.00
CA THR A 104 19.59 -9.37 0.65
C THR A 104 20.66 -8.95 -0.35
N TYR A 105 20.89 -9.82 -1.32
CA TYR A 105 21.83 -9.60 -2.43
C TYR A 105 21.07 -9.08 -3.64
N CYS A 106 21.61 -8.08 -4.34
CA CYS A 106 20.97 -7.53 -5.54
C CYS A 106 20.61 -8.60 -6.58
N LEU A 107 21.43 -9.65 -6.71
CA LEU A 107 21.23 -10.78 -7.63
C LEU A 107 20.01 -11.65 -7.27
N ASN A 108 19.52 -11.56 -6.04
CA ASN A 108 18.34 -12.27 -5.56
C ASN A 108 17.05 -11.44 -5.64
N THR A 109 17.14 -10.20 -6.10
CA THR A 109 15.98 -9.33 -6.28
C THR A 109 15.23 -9.69 -7.56
N ASN A 110 14.04 -9.11 -7.75
CA ASN A 110 13.19 -9.42 -8.89
C ASN A 110 13.93 -9.12 -10.22
N LYS A 111 14.06 -10.10 -11.12
CA LYS A 111 14.72 -9.92 -12.44
C LYS A 111 14.17 -8.77 -13.29
N THR A 112 12.93 -8.37 -13.03
CA THR A 112 12.28 -7.22 -13.71
C THR A 112 12.47 -5.90 -12.97
N LYS A 113 12.90 -5.93 -11.70
CA LYS A 113 13.14 -4.79 -10.82
C LYS A 113 14.31 -5.08 -9.87
N PRO A 114 15.56 -5.07 -10.36
CA PRO A 114 16.72 -5.57 -9.62
C PRO A 114 17.13 -4.72 -8.41
N ASN A 115 16.51 -3.55 -8.24
CA ASN A 115 16.76 -2.63 -7.14
C ASN A 115 15.57 -2.54 -6.17
N GLU A 116 14.58 -3.42 -6.30
CA GLU A 116 13.41 -3.46 -5.42
C GLU A 116 13.29 -4.82 -4.73
N PHE A 117 13.10 -4.80 -3.41
CA PHE A 117 12.87 -6.01 -2.62
C PHE A 117 11.92 -5.75 -1.45
N ARG A 118 11.37 -6.83 -0.90
CA ARG A 118 10.37 -6.80 0.17
C ARG A 118 10.68 -7.85 1.23
N TYR A 119 10.55 -7.47 2.49
CA TYR A 119 10.38 -8.43 3.59
C TYR A 119 8.92 -8.50 4.00
N ASP A 120 8.45 -9.73 4.23
CA ASP A 120 7.10 -9.98 4.70
C ASP A 120 6.92 -9.66 6.20
N GLU A 121 8.04 -9.68 6.95
CA GLU A 121 8.13 -9.25 8.34
C GLU A 121 9.52 -8.67 8.60
N LEU A 122 9.58 -7.45 9.18
CA LEU A 122 10.82 -6.92 9.74
C LEU A 122 11.10 -7.62 11.08
N PRO A 123 12.31 -8.19 11.29
CA PRO A 123 12.68 -8.90 12.52
C PRO A 123 13.09 -7.92 13.63
N ILE A 124 12.36 -6.82 13.77
CA ILE A 124 12.72 -5.67 14.61
C ILE A 124 11.54 -5.38 15.53
N ALA A 125 11.79 -5.23 16.83
CA ALA A 125 10.73 -4.94 17.78
C ALA A 125 10.13 -3.54 17.54
N PHE A 126 8.90 -3.35 18.00
CA PHE A 126 8.26 -2.03 17.91
C PHE A 126 8.90 -1.09 18.92
N GLY A 127 9.19 0.15 18.49
CA GLY A 127 9.90 1.15 19.31
C GLY A 127 11.42 1.04 19.21
N SER A 128 11.91 0.03 18.50
CA SER A 128 13.32 -0.27 18.39
C SER A 128 14.05 0.61 17.40
N ARG A 129 15.33 0.82 17.62
CA ARG A 129 16.18 1.63 16.76
C ARG A 129 17.04 0.75 15.87
N TYR A 130 17.12 1.14 14.60
CA TYR A 130 17.85 0.39 13.59
C TYR A 130 18.41 1.31 12.52
N LEU A 131 19.46 0.85 11.85
CA LEU A 131 20.01 1.50 10.66
C LEU A 131 20.05 0.51 9.50
N ILE A 132 20.14 1.06 8.31
CA ILE A 132 20.26 0.31 7.07
C ILE A 132 21.72 0.39 6.63
N ALA A 133 22.29 -0.76 6.32
CA ALA A 133 23.65 -0.90 5.83
C ALA A 133 23.64 -1.47 4.40
N LEU A 134 24.47 -0.91 3.53
CA LEU A 134 24.66 -1.34 2.17
C LEU A 134 26.15 -1.53 1.91
N TYR A 135 26.55 -2.76 1.59
CA TYR A 135 27.93 -3.10 1.24
C TYR A 135 28.07 -3.18 -0.29
N LEU A 136 29.15 -2.56 -0.81
CA LEU A 136 29.48 -2.48 -2.23
C LEU A 136 30.72 -3.35 -2.51
N PRO A 137 30.57 -4.57 -3.03
CA PRO A 137 31.68 -5.51 -3.20
C PRO A 137 32.78 -5.00 -4.15
N ALA A 138 32.39 -4.17 -5.12
CA ALA A 138 33.30 -3.63 -6.13
C ALA A 138 34.31 -2.63 -5.55
N THR A 139 33.91 -1.82 -4.57
CA THR A 139 34.76 -0.81 -3.92
C THR A 139 35.22 -1.23 -2.52
N ASP A 140 34.68 -2.34 -1.98
CA ASP A 140 34.91 -2.77 -0.59
C ASP A 140 34.42 -1.76 0.44
N GLU A 141 33.35 -1.03 0.13
CA GLU A 141 32.84 0.04 0.97
C GLU A 141 31.54 -0.37 1.65
N LEU A 142 31.46 -0.06 2.94
CA LEU A 142 30.24 -0.15 3.73
C LEU A 142 29.64 1.25 3.88
N CYS A 143 28.43 1.42 3.36
CA CYS A 143 27.65 2.65 3.50
C CYS A 143 26.52 2.43 4.51
N VAL A 144 26.30 3.37 5.41
CA VAL A 144 25.31 3.25 6.49
C VAL A 144 24.39 4.46 6.55
N SER A 145 23.13 4.23 6.90
CA SER A 145 22.17 5.30 7.10
C SER A 145 22.27 5.92 8.50
N GLU A 146 21.55 7.01 8.72
CA GLU A 146 21.19 7.46 10.06
C GLU A 146 20.32 6.40 10.79
N MET A 147 20.22 6.56 12.12
CA MET A 147 19.42 5.67 12.96
C MET A 147 17.93 6.01 12.88
N PHE A 148 17.12 5.02 12.55
CA PHE A 148 15.66 5.08 12.51
C PHE A 148 15.04 4.55 13.80
N GLU A 149 13.80 4.94 14.05
CA GLU A 149 12.94 4.35 15.09
C GLU A 149 11.82 3.56 14.39
N HIS A 150 11.64 2.30 14.76
CA HIS A 150 10.62 1.42 14.20
C HIS A 150 9.24 1.82 14.73
N LYS A 151 8.57 2.65 13.94
CA LYS A 151 7.20 3.09 14.19
C LYS A 151 6.20 2.07 13.67
N ARG A 152 5.06 1.98 14.35
CA ARG A 152 4.00 1.05 13.99
C ARG A 152 3.32 1.52 12.73
N SER A 153 3.70 0.93 11.61
CA SER A 153 3.04 1.07 10.33
C SER A 153 2.83 -0.33 9.73
N ILE A 154 1.81 -0.47 8.89
CA ILE A 154 1.49 -1.77 8.25
C ILE A 154 2.34 -1.97 7.00
N GLU A 155 2.79 -0.88 6.39
CA GLU A 155 3.72 -0.87 5.27
C GLU A 155 4.76 0.22 5.49
N ASN A 156 6.02 -0.18 5.52
CA ASN A 156 7.15 0.72 5.53
C ASN A 156 7.77 0.72 4.13
N TYR A 157 7.92 1.90 3.54
CA TYR A 157 8.63 2.07 2.28
C TYR A 157 9.93 2.80 2.57
N PHE A 158 11.03 2.31 2.04
CA PHE A 158 12.35 2.91 2.19
C PHE A 158 12.95 3.11 0.80
N ILE A 159 13.39 4.33 0.53
CA ILE A 159 14.21 4.64 -0.62
C ILE A 159 15.63 4.86 -0.12
N ILE A 160 16.55 4.03 -0.59
CA ILE A 160 17.99 4.08 -0.30
C ILE A 160 18.63 4.84 -1.47
N ASP A 161 18.90 6.13 -1.26
CA ASP A 161 19.52 6.98 -2.27
C ASP A 161 21.04 6.93 -2.14
N CYS A 162 21.64 6.33 -3.15
CA CYS A 162 23.06 6.07 -3.30
C CYS A 162 23.76 7.13 -4.18
N SER A 163 23.07 8.22 -4.55
CA SER A 163 23.62 9.22 -5.47
C SER A 163 24.79 10.04 -4.90
N ASP A 164 25.04 9.97 -3.58
CA ASP A 164 26.10 10.71 -2.87
C ASP A 164 26.98 9.77 -2.00
N ILE A 165 27.22 8.56 -2.51
CA ILE A 165 27.95 7.47 -1.81
C ILE A 165 29.38 7.84 -1.44
N GLU A 166 30.00 8.82 -2.10
CA GLU A 166 31.40 9.23 -1.86
C GLU A 166 31.67 9.67 -0.41
N SER A 167 30.62 9.95 0.38
CA SER A 167 30.71 10.29 1.79
C SER A 167 30.64 9.10 2.76
N GLY A 168 30.40 7.88 2.28
CA GLY A 168 30.18 6.68 3.10
C GLY A 168 28.83 6.69 3.85
N SER A 169 28.00 7.71 3.65
CA SER A 169 26.67 7.83 4.25
C SER A 169 25.57 7.50 3.25
N LEU A 170 24.52 6.80 3.70
CA LEU A 170 23.32 6.53 2.91
C LEU A 170 22.21 7.51 3.26
N ASN A 171 21.71 8.20 2.24
CA ASN A 171 20.49 8.96 2.36
C ASN A 171 19.29 8.01 2.24
N VAL A 172 18.75 7.59 3.38
CA VAL A 172 17.53 6.80 3.42
C VAL A 172 16.37 7.69 3.83
N TYR A 173 15.31 7.68 3.04
CA TYR A 173 14.06 8.34 3.40
C TYR A 173 12.87 7.40 3.22
N SER A 174 11.92 7.52 4.14
CA SER A 174 10.67 6.79 4.09
C SER A 174 9.58 7.70 3.54
N PRO A 175 9.19 7.57 2.24
CA PRO A 175 8.06 8.31 1.73
C PRO A 175 6.82 7.91 2.53
N ASN A 176 6.08 8.88 3.08
CA ASN A 176 4.92 8.60 3.90
C ASN A 176 3.81 7.96 3.04
N PRO A 177 3.59 6.62 3.14
CA PRO A 177 2.69 5.94 2.22
C PRO A 177 1.23 6.38 2.45
N ASN A 178 0.92 6.89 3.64
CA ASN A 178 -0.41 7.39 3.96
C ASN A 178 -0.74 8.66 3.16
N GLN A 179 0.24 9.52 2.84
CA GLN A 179 -0.02 10.73 2.05
C GLN A 179 -0.47 10.35 0.63
N TYR A 180 0.25 9.46 -0.03
CA TYR A 180 -0.09 9.02 -1.39
C TYR A 180 -1.38 8.20 -1.44
N ARG A 181 -1.65 7.37 -0.43
CA ARG A 181 -2.94 6.67 -0.29
C ARG A 181 -4.10 7.64 -0.16
N VAL A 182 -3.98 8.65 0.69
CA VAL A 182 -5.02 9.69 0.85
C VAL A 182 -5.22 10.45 -0.46
N VAL A 183 -4.15 10.83 -1.15
CA VAL A 183 -4.23 11.51 -2.46
C VAL A 183 -4.88 10.62 -3.52
N SER A 184 -4.54 9.33 -3.57
CA SER A 184 -5.11 8.36 -4.51
C SER A 184 -6.62 8.17 -4.25
N ILE A 185 -7.02 7.96 -2.99
CA ILE A 185 -8.43 7.85 -2.60
C ILE A 185 -9.18 9.14 -2.94
N ALA A 186 -8.63 10.30 -2.60
CA ALA A 186 -9.25 11.60 -2.88
C ALA A 186 -9.41 11.84 -4.40
N THR A 187 -8.39 11.51 -5.18
CA THR A 187 -8.43 11.67 -6.64
C THR A 187 -9.47 10.74 -7.27
N ARG A 188 -9.52 9.47 -6.85
CA ARG A 188 -10.54 8.52 -7.30
C ARG A 188 -11.95 8.99 -6.93
N LEU A 189 -12.15 9.47 -5.71
CA LEU A 189 -13.42 9.99 -5.22
C LEU A 189 -13.90 11.19 -6.06
N ILE A 190 -13.02 12.17 -6.29
CA ILE A 190 -13.32 13.36 -7.11
C ILE A 190 -13.63 12.94 -8.55
N PHE A 191 -12.80 12.07 -9.13
CA PHE A 191 -12.99 11.57 -10.49
C PHE A 191 -14.36 10.90 -10.64
N THR A 192 -14.71 9.98 -9.74
CA THR A 192 -15.98 9.28 -9.77
C THR A 192 -17.15 10.27 -9.66
N VAL A 193 -17.14 11.18 -8.69
CA VAL A 193 -18.22 12.17 -8.53
C VAL A 193 -18.37 13.02 -9.79
N VAL A 194 -17.27 13.48 -10.39
CA VAL A 194 -17.28 14.29 -11.62
C VAL A 194 -17.82 13.49 -12.80
N VAL A 195 -17.26 12.31 -13.07
CA VAL A 195 -17.62 11.49 -14.22
C VAL A 195 -19.07 11.05 -14.15
N GLU A 196 -19.54 10.60 -13.00
CA GLU A 196 -20.92 10.12 -12.88
C GLU A 196 -21.93 11.26 -12.96
N THR A 197 -21.61 12.43 -12.42
CA THR A 197 -22.43 13.65 -12.59
C THR A 197 -22.47 14.08 -14.06
N LEU A 198 -21.34 14.02 -14.77
CA LEU A 198 -21.27 14.29 -16.21
C LEU A 198 -22.07 13.26 -17.01
N ILE A 199 -22.02 11.98 -16.64
CA ILE A 199 -22.80 10.94 -17.31
C ILE A 199 -24.30 11.19 -17.13
N ALA A 200 -24.72 11.51 -15.90
CA ALA A 200 -26.11 11.86 -15.61
C ALA A 200 -26.59 13.05 -16.48
N PHE A 201 -25.76 14.08 -16.57
CA PHE A 201 -26.08 15.31 -17.30
C PHE A 201 -26.07 15.13 -18.83
N LEU A 202 -25.06 14.46 -19.38
CA LEU A 202 -24.82 14.35 -20.83
C LEU A 202 -25.59 13.20 -21.48
N PHE A 203 -25.63 12.02 -20.85
CA PHE A 203 -26.18 10.80 -21.48
C PHE A 203 -27.58 10.45 -20.98
N PHE A 204 -27.93 10.88 -19.76
CA PHE A 204 -29.24 10.57 -19.15
C PHE A 204 -30.17 11.78 -19.05
N ASP A 205 -29.72 12.94 -19.55
CA ASP A 205 -30.48 14.19 -19.62
C ASP A 205 -31.03 14.67 -18.27
N VAL A 206 -30.30 14.38 -17.19
CA VAL A 206 -30.64 14.86 -15.86
C VAL A 206 -30.24 16.33 -15.74
N ARG A 207 -31.23 17.22 -15.70
CA ARG A 207 -31.03 18.68 -15.60
C ARG A 207 -31.40 19.28 -14.25
N ASP A 208 -32.14 18.55 -13.41
CA ASP A 208 -32.52 19.03 -12.09
C ASP A 208 -31.29 19.10 -11.17
N LYS A 209 -30.90 20.31 -10.79
CA LYS A 209 -29.76 20.57 -9.90
C LYS A 209 -29.88 19.86 -8.55
N LYS A 210 -31.10 19.72 -8.02
CA LYS A 210 -31.33 19.00 -6.74
C LYS A 210 -31.09 17.51 -6.91
N PHE A 211 -31.48 16.94 -8.04
CA PHE A 211 -31.26 15.53 -8.33
C PHE A 211 -29.79 15.24 -8.70
N LEU A 212 -29.11 16.14 -9.42
CA LEU A 212 -27.66 16.05 -9.64
C LEU A 212 -26.87 16.12 -8.33
N ALA A 213 -27.23 17.02 -7.40
CA ALA A 213 -26.62 17.08 -6.08
C ALA A 213 -26.87 15.80 -5.27
N TYR A 214 -28.04 15.18 -5.43
CA TYR A 214 -28.33 13.88 -4.82
C TYR A 214 -27.46 12.77 -5.39
N ILE A 215 -27.28 12.71 -6.72
CA ILE A 215 -26.37 11.75 -7.38
C ILE A 215 -24.94 11.92 -6.84
N ALA A 216 -24.43 13.15 -6.83
CA ALA A 216 -23.10 13.44 -6.33
C ALA A 216 -22.91 13.01 -4.86
N LEU A 217 -23.90 13.25 -4.00
CA LEU A 217 -23.86 12.86 -2.59
C LEU A 217 -23.85 11.34 -2.41
N ILE A 218 -24.73 10.61 -3.12
CA ILE A 218 -24.78 9.15 -3.02
C ILE A 218 -23.45 8.56 -3.48
N ASN A 219 -22.93 8.98 -4.63
CA ASN A 219 -21.67 8.49 -5.16
C ASN A 219 -20.51 8.78 -4.22
N LEU A 220 -20.47 9.98 -3.62
CA LEU A 220 -19.48 10.35 -2.62
C LEU A 220 -19.53 9.40 -1.42
N VAL A 221 -20.71 9.15 -0.86
CA VAL A 221 -20.88 8.30 0.32
C VAL A 221 -20.61 6.82 0.01
N SER A 222 -21.10 6.31 -1.12
CA SER A 222 -20.86 4.93 -1.57
C SER A 222 -19.38 4.68 -1.80
N ASN A 223 -18.72 5.53 -2.60
CA ASN A 223 -17.32 5.36 -2.93
C ASN A 223 -16.43 5.55 -1.71
N LEU A 224 -16.74 6.51 -0.82
CA LEU A 224 -15.97 6.67 0.41
C LEU A 224 -16.08 5.41 1.29
N ASN A 225 -17.28 4.87 1.48
CA ASN A 225 -17.49 3.63 2.23
C ASN A 225 -16.73 2.47 1.60
N PHE A 226 -16.85 2.28 0.29
CA PHE A 226 -16.18 1.20 -0.42
C PHE A 226 -14.65 1.31 -0.30
N ASN A 227 -14.07 2.50 -0.52
CA ASN A 227 -12.63 2.71 -0.40
C ASN A 227 -12.13 2.51 1.05
N LEU A 228 -12.89 2.93 2.07
CA LEU A 228 -12.51 2.70 3.46
C LEU A 228 -12.58 1.22 3.84
N LEU A 229 -13.61 0.50 3.39
CA LEU A 229 -13.74 -0.95 3.61
C LEU A 229 -12.62 -1.71 2.89
N PHE A 230 -12.31 -1.34 1.64
CA PHE A 230 -11.24 -1.95 0.86
C PHE A 230 -9.87 -1.75 1.53
N ASN A 231 -9.55 -0.52 1.93
CA ASN A 231 -8.31 -0.25 2.66
C ASN A 231 -8.24 -1.06 3.96
N ARG A 232 -9.34 -1.22 4.70
CA ARG A 232 -9.36 -2.08 5.89
C ARG A 232 -9.15 -3.55 5.61
N GLY A 233 -9.75 -4.08 4.53
CA GLY A 233 -9.52 -5.45 4.11
C GLY A 233 -8.03 -5.71 3.84
N SER A 234 -7.38 -4.77 3.17
CA SER A 234 -5.93 -4.74 3.00
C SER A 234 -5.17 -4.75 4.35
N LEU A 235 -5.58 -3.91 5.32
CA LEU A 235 -4.97 -3.84 6.66
C LEU A 235 -5.14 -5.13 7.49
N LEU A 236 -6.18 -5.93 7.23
CA LEU A 236 -6.42 -7.22 7.89
C LEU A 236 -5.64 -8.38 7.25
N GLY A 237 -4.70 -8.09 6.35
CA GLY A 237 -3.89 -9.10 5.69
C GLY A 237 -4.68 -9.91 4.66
N LEU A 238 -5.81 -9.44 4.15
CA LEU A 238 -6.49 -10.13 3.03
C LEU A 238 -5.63 -10.17 1.76
N HIS A 239 -4.55 -9.38 1.71
CA HIS A 239 -3.47 -9.49 0.72
C HIS A 239 -2.72 -10.84 0.77
N LEU A 240 -2.80 -11.60 1.87
CA LEU A 240 -2.28 -12.97 1.96
C LEU A 240 -3.00 -13.93 1.01
N PHE A 241 -4.23 -13.60 0.61
CA PHE A 241 -4.91 -14.30 -0.47
C PHE A 241 -4.51 -13.61 -1.78
N ALA A 242 -3.95 -14.40 -2.71
CA ALA A 242 -3.40 -14.00 -4.01
C ALA A 242 -4.12 -12.82 -4.68
N GLU A 243 -3.41 -12.02 -5.49
CA GLU A 243 -3.92 -10.86 -6.25
C GLU A 243 -5.31 -11.06 -6.88
N LEU A 244 -5.61 -12.30 -7.31
CA LEU A 244 -6.92 -12.73 -7.80
C LEU A 244 -8.06 -12.60 -6.77
N ALA A 245 -7.85 -12.96 -5.51
CA ALA A 245 -8.84 -12.85 -4.44
C ALA A 245 -9.17 -11.38 -4.11
N LEU A 246 -8.15 -10.52 -4.11
CA LEU A 246 -8.34 -9.08 -3.97
C LEU A 246 -9.14 -8.50 -5.13
N GLY A 247 -8.82 -8.89 -6.37
CA GLY A 247 -9.58 -8.50 -7.56
C GLY A 247 -11.04 -8.95 -7.52
N MET A 248 -11.30 -10.18 -7.07
CA MET A 248 -12.67 -10.68 -6.87
C MET A 248 -13.43 -9.88 -5.80
N LEU A 249 -12.79 -9.56 -4.67
CA LEU A 249 -13.40 -8.77 -3.60
C LEU A 249 -13.79 -7.37 -4.08
N VAL A 250 -12.89 -6.70 -4.83
CA VAL A 250 -13.17 -5.40 -5.46
C VAL A 250 -14.37 -5.52 -6.40
N THR A 251 -14.37 -6.52 -7.27
CA THR A 251 -15.44 -6.73 -8.25
C THR A 251 -16.80 -6.94 -7.57
N ILE A 252 -16.86 -7.77 -6.53
CA ILE A 252 -18.09 -8.02 -5.77
C ILE A 252 -18.57 -6.75 -5.08
N GLY A 253 -17.64 -5.97 -4.51
CA GLY A 253 -17.97 -4.72 -3.85
C GLY A 253 -18.53 -3.65 -4.81
N GLU A 254 -17.95 -3.52 -6.00
CA GLU A 254 -18.48 -2.63 -7.06
C GLU A 254 -19.88 -3.06 -7.50
N VAL A 255 -20.13 -4.36 -7.68
CA VAL A 255 -21.48 -4.89 -7.96
C VAL A 255 -22.46 -4.55 -6.84
N PHE A 256 -22.03 -4.65 -5.58
CA PHE A 256 -22.86 -4.27 -4.44
C PHE A 256 -23.19 -2.76 -4.44
N VAL A 257 -22.21 -1.90 -4.73
CA VAL A 257 -22.42 -0.44 -4.87
C VAL A 257 -23.45 -0.14 -5.94
N ILE A 258 -23.33 -0.75 -7.14
CA ILE A 258 -24.29 -0.59 -8.24
C ILE A 258 -25.72 -0.91 -7.78
N VAL A 259 -25.91 -2.02 -7.05
CA VAL A 259 -27.23 -2.43 -6.56
C VAL A 259 -27.79 -1.41 -5.57
N VAL A 260 -26.98 -0.98 -4.61
CA VAL A 260 -27.39 -0.01 -3.58
C VAL A 260 -27.75 1.33 -4.21
N GLU A 261 -26.91 1.86 -5.09
CA GLU A 261 -27.13 3.13 -5.78
C GLU A 261 -28.36 3.08 -6.69
N SER A 262 -28.53 2.01 -7.45
CA SER A 262 -29.72 1.78 -8.27
C SER A 262 -31.02 1.85 -7.46
N VAL A 263 -31.03 1.27 -6.25
CA VAL A 263 -32.17 1.33 -5.33
C VAL A 263 -32.39 2.74 -4.79
N LEU A 264 -31.32 3.43 -4.39
CA LEU A 264 -31.37 4.79 -3.85
C LEU A 264 -31.87 5.79 -4.89
N PHE A 265 -31.33 5.74 -6.11
CA PHE A 265 -31.75 6.59 -7.22
C PHE A 265 -33.22 6.37 -7.57
N GLN A 266 -33.69 5.12 -7.60
CA GLN A 266 -35.12 4.84 -7.81
C GLN A 266 -35.99 5.40 -6.69
N ALA A 267 -35.56 5.26 -5.44
CA ALA A 267 -36.34 5.70 -4.28
C ALA A 267 -36.45 7.23 -4.18
N TYR A 268 -35.43 7.96 -4.63
CA TYR A 268 -35.38 9.43 -4.61
C TYR A 268 -35.76 10.09 -5.96
N SER A 269 -36.01 9.30 -7.00
CA SER A 269 -36.18 9.69 -8.42
C SER A 269 -37.26 10.72 -8.76
N GLY A 270 -37.88 11.45 -7.83
CA GLY A 270 -39.08 12.30 -7.98
C GLY A 270 -39.10 13.32 -9.12
N ASN A 271 -39.11 12.81 -10.36
CA ASN A 271 -38.94 13.39 -11.70
C ASN A 271 -37.50 13.45 -12.28
N GLY A 272 -36.49 12.89 -11.62
CA GLY A 272 -35.10 12.92 -12.09
C GLY A 272 -34.80 11.93 -13.24
N PHE A 273 -35.33 10.70 -13.13
CA PHE A 273 -35.28 9.70 -14.19
C PHE A 273 -36.69 9.42 -14.74
N LYS A 274 -36.79 9.19 -16.05
CA LYS A 274 -38.04 8.93 -16.79
C LYS A 274 -38.71 7.63 -16.35
N ASP A 275 -37.92 6.61 -16.04
CA ASP A 275 -38.40 5.30 -15.59
C ASP A 275 -37.35 4.57 -14.74
N LYS A 276 -37.76 3.47 -14.10
CA LYS A 276 -36.86 2.65 -13.26
C LYS A 276 -35.70 2.03 -14.04
N GLY A 277 -35.94 1.64 -15.29
CA GLY A 277 -34.91 1.09 -16.16
C GLY A 277 -33.86 2.13 -16.54
N GLN A 278 -34.22 3.41 -16.62
CA GLN A 278 -33.25 4.49 -16.78
C GLN A 278 -32.33 4.62 -15.56
N ALA A 279 -32.86 4.52 -14.33
CA ALA A 279 -32.03 4.57 -13.11
C ALA A 279 -31.03 3.41 -13.02
N TRP A 280 -31.45 2.19 -13.39
CA TRP A 280 -30.56 1.03 -13.46
C TRP A 280 -29.48 1.18 -14.54
N ARG A 281 -29.87 1.57 -15.76
CA ARG A 281 -28.92 1.80 -16.86
C ARG A 281 -27.91 2.89 -16.50
N PHE A 282 -28.37 3.95 -15.82
CA PHE A 282 -27.51 4.99 -15.31
C PHE A 282 -26.49 4.44 -14.32
N SER A 283 -26.94 3.79 -13.24
CA SER A 283 -26.03 3.30 -12.19
C SER A 283 -25.02 2.30 -12.75
N ILE A 284 -25.44 1.36 -13.61
CA ILE A 284 -24.52 0.41 -14.26
C ILE A 284 -23.49 1.13 -15.12
N ALA A 285 -23.93 2.02 -16.01
CA ALA A 285 -23.02 2.74 -16.91
C ALA A 285 -22.05 3.65 -16.15
N ALA A 286 -22.56 4.40 -15.17
CA ALA A 286 -21.80 5.33 -14.34
C ALA A 286 -20.70 4.60 -13.56
N ASN A 287 -21.07 3.53 -12.84
CA ASN A 287 -20.13 2.75 -12.02
C ASN A 287 -19.11 1.99 -12.87
N ILE A 288 -19.49 1.42 -14.02
CA ILE A 288 -18.51 0.74 -14.89
C ILE A 288 -17.46 1.74 -15.40
N VAL A 289 -17.90 2.90 -15.88
CA VAL A 289 -16.98 3.92 -16.41
C VAL A 289 -16.11 4.49 -15.30
N SER A 290 -16.68 4.79 -14.13
CA SER A 290 -15.93 5.33 -12.99
C SER A 290 -14.98 4.29 -12.38
N ALA A 291 -15.34 3.01 -12.33
CA ALA A 291 -14.47 1.93 -11.87
C ALA A 291 -13.27 1.71 -12.80
N ILE A 292 -13.50 1.65 -14.13
CA ILE A 292 -12.42 1.52 -15.12
C ILE A 292 -11.48 2.71 -15.04
N GLY A 293 -12.01 3.94 -15.04
CA GLY A 293 -11.19 5.14 -14.94
C GLY A 293 -10.44 5.22 -13.60
N GLY A 294 -11.09 4.85 -12.49
CA GLY A 294 -10.49 4.79 -11.17
C GLY A 294 -9.35 3.78 -11.06
N LEU A 295 -9.47 2.61 -11.71
CA LEU A 295 -8.39 1.62 -11.80
C LEU A 295 -7.20 2.15 -12.61
N ILE A 296 -7.44 2.80 -13.75
CA ILE A 296 -6.37 3.41 -14.54
C ILE A 296 -5.59 4.44 -13.71
N PHE A 297 -6.30 5.29 -12.95
CA PHE A 297 -5.65 6.24 -12.05
C PHE A 297 -4.89 5.55 -10.93
N PHE A 298 -5.45 4.50 -10.32
CA PHE A 298 -4.77 3.75 -9.27
C PHE A 298 -3.41 3.22 -9.76
N PHE A 299 -3.38 2.54 -10.92
CA PHE A 299 -2.12 2.01 -11.47
C PHE A 299 -1.15 3.12 -11.90
N TYR A 300 -1.65 4.24 -12.42
CA TYR A 300 -0.80 5.38 -12.77
C TYR A 300 -0.15 6.01 -11.52
N PHE A 301 -0.90 6.21 -10.44
CA PHE A 301 -0.33 6.74 -9.19
C PHE A 301 0.59 5.74 -8.49
N ASP A 302 0.27 4.44 -8.55
CA ASP A 302 1.16 3.40 -8.01
C ASP A 302 2.51 3.42 -8.74
N SER A 303 2.52 3.58 -10.06
CA SER A 303 3.75 3.75 -10.85
C SER A 303 4.51 5.06 -10.62
N LEU A 304 3.93 6.03 -9.90
CA LEU A 304 4.63 7.26 -9.49
C LEU A 304 5.24 7.14 -8.09
N ILE A 305 4.72 6.22 -7.27
CA ILE A 305 5.25 5.91 -5.94
C ILE A 305 6.47 5.00 -6.07
N TRP A 306 6.42 4.09 -7.05
CA TRP A 306 7.50 3.19 -7.43
C TRP A 306 8.35 3.78 -8.55
#